data_AF-A0A839UJE3-F1
#
_entry.id   AF-A0A839UJE3-F1
#
_cell.length_a   1.000
_cell.length_b   1.000
_cell.length_c   1.000
_cell.angle_alpha   90.00
_cell.angle_beta   90.00
_cell.angle_gamma   90.00
#
_symmetry.space_group_name_H-M   'P 1'
#
loop_
_entity.id
_entity.type
_entity.pdbx_description
1 polymer ?
#
loop_
_entity_poly.entity_id
_entity_poly.type
_entity_poly.pdbx_seq_one_letter_code
_entity_poly.pdbx_strand_id
1 'polypeptide(L)'
;MQINNFLKRLLIGFSLFGPALVWGACVDNVVLVHGNTGDPSDWSATYDGLLSRGYSSSQIFRPSWGSKSCASCNNHAGSEETPVRNAISTAIGQSCTGKVDVIGHSMGVTLAAQQIIKLGVQNKVDAFVGIAGAYRGLWNCGVYPYNVYNSTCGRDGLSVSSPFLDWLYGRTIASRVYSIKSWVDQIVCGSGTCRVGGVHSSQIAGERATYSYNYGHFGLQQYTVSRQLDLL
;
A
#
# COMPACT_ATOMS: atom_id res chain seq x y z
N MET A 1 -67.01 -53.13 20.71
CA MET A 1 -66.83 -51.69 20.93
C MET A 1 -65.38 -51.47 21.31
N GLN A 2 -64.61 -50.86 20.40
CA GLN A 2 -63.18 -50.56 20.55
C GLN A 2 -62.94 -49.56 21.68
N ILE A 3 -61.84 -49.69 22.43
CA ILE A 3 -61.07 -48.53 22.92
C ILE A 3 -59.57 -48.83 22.76
N ASN A 4 -58.89 -47.86 22.16
CA ASN A 4 -57.56 -47.91 21.58
C ASN A 4 -56.42 -47.61 22.57
N ASN A 5 -55.25 -48.14 22.21
CA ASN A 5 -53.91 -47.72 22.61
C ASN A 5 -53.72 -46.19 22.57
N PHE A 6 -52.81 -45.64 23.39
CA PHE A 6 -51.78 -44.70 22.89
C PHE A 6 -50.64 -44.50 23.90
N LEU A 7 -49.52 -45.22 23.70
CA LEU A 7 -48.23 -44.88 24.31
C LEU A 7 -47.69 -43.62 23.64
N LYS A 8 -47.52 -42.54 24.40
CA LYS A 8 -46.80 -41.33 23.96
C LYS A 8 -45.29 -41.61 23.98
N ARG A 9 -44.69 -41.74 22.80
CA ARG A 9 -43.23 -41.73 22.61
C ARG A 9 -42.73 -40.28 22.67
N LEU A 10 -41.83 -40.00 23.61
CA LEU A 10 -41.09 -38.74 23.67
C LEU A 10 -39.94 -38.80 22.65
N LEU A 11 -40.05 -38.04 21.56
CA LEU A 11 -38.97 -37.86 20.59
C LEU A 11 -38.11 -36.67 21.04
N ILE A 12 -36.92 -36.96 21.57
CA ILE A 12 -35.89 -35.95 21.82
C ILE A 12 -35.15 -35.74 20.50
N GLY A 13 -35.45 -34.63 19.81
CA GLY A 13 -34.75 -34.21 18.60
C GLY A 13 -33.37 -33.65 18.93
N PHE A 14 -32.32 -34.39 18.60
CA PHE A 14 -30.94 -33.92 18.69
C PHE A 14 -30.66 -33.03 17.48
N SER A 15 -30.71 -31.71 17.66
CA SER A 15 -30.33 -30.74 16.61
C SER A 15 -28.81 -30.68 16.52
N LEU A 16 -28.25 -31.27 15.47
CA LEU A 16 -26.84 -31.17 15.11
C LEU A 16 -26.56 -29.74 14.60
N PHE A 17 -26.17 -28.84 15.50
CA PHE A 17 -25.50 -27.60 15.11
C PHE A 17 -24.06 -27.94 14.69
N GLY A 18 -23.86 -28.25 13.41
CA GLY A 18 -22.53 -28.27 12.82
C GLY A 18 -21.93 -26.86 12.85
N PRO A 19 -20.64 -26.68 13.17
CA PRO A 19 -20.01 -25.37 13.12
C PRO A 19 -20.07 -24.85 11.69
N ALA A 20 -20.78 -23.73 11.48
CA ALA A 20 -20.70 -23.00 10.23
C ALA A 20 -19.25 -22.53 10.07
N LEU A 21 -18.52 -23.11 9.11
CA LEU A 21 -17.25 -22.59 8.67
C LEU A 21 -17.53 -21.19 8.10
N VAL A 22 -17.25 -20.16 8.90
CA VAL A 22 -17.27 -18.77 8.43
C VAL A 22 -16.08 -18.62 7.49
N TRP A 23 -16.29 -18.91 6.20
CA TRP A 23 -15.32 -18.54 5.18
C TRP A 23 -15.32 -17.01 5.12
N GLY A 24 -14.20 -16.40 5.50
CA GLY A 24 -13.98 -14.98 5.26
C GLY A 24 -14.21 -14.67 3.79
N ALA A 25 -14.77 -13.50 3.50
CA ALA A 25 -14.99 -13.07 2.12
C ALA A 25 -13.67 -13.17 1.35
N CYS A 26 -13.72 -13.79 0.17
CA CYS A 26 -12.53 -13.90 -0.65
C CYS A 26 -12.25 -12.54 -1.31
N VAL A 27 -11.33 -11.80 -0.70
CA VAL A 27 -10.88 -10.47 -1.13
C VAL A 27 -9.37 -10.49 -1.37
N ASP A 28 -8.88 -9.55 -2.17
CA ASP A 28 -7.46 -9.34 -2.40
C ASP A 28 -6.76 -9.00 -1.08
N ASN A 29 -5.60 -9.63 -0.83
CA ASN A 29 -4.79 -9.24 0.33
C ASN A 29 -4.21 -7.84 0.13
N VAL A 30 -4.01 -7.09 1.21
CA VAL A 30 -3.55 -5.70 1.17
C VAL A 30 -2.14 -5.57 1.72
N VAL A 31 -1.24 -4.92 0.98
CA VAL A 31 0.12 -4.58 1.44
C VAL A 31 0.23 -3.08 1.69
N LEU A 32 0.54 -2.69 2.92
CA LEU A 32 0.67 -1.30 3.36
C LEU A 32 2.15 -0.96 3.61
N VAL A 33 2.77 -0.20 2.69
CA VAL A 33 4.21 0.10 2.71
C VAL A 33 4.45 1.51 3.26
N HIS A 34 4.99 1.57 4.48
CA HIS A 34 5.25 2.84 5.18
C HIS A 34 6.33 3.69 4.47
N GLY A 35 6.41 4.97 4.84
CA GLY A 35 7.37 5.93 4.29
C GLY A 35 8.80 5.81 4.85
N ASN A 36 9.68 6.70 4.42
CA ASN A 36 11.06 6.76 4.89
C ASN A 36 11.10 6.98 6.42
N THR A 37 11.93 6.23 7.14
CA THR A 37 11.98 6.19 8.63
C THR A 37 10.69 5.81 9.36
N GLY A 38 9.61 5.51 8.61
CA GLY A 38 8.33 5.11 9.18
C GLY A 38 8.34 3.68 9.71
N ASP A 39 7.19 3.26 10.22
CA ASP A 39 6.99 1.97 10.87
C ASP A 39 5.64 1.35 10.44
N PRO A 40 5.45 0.01 10.49
CA PRO A 40 4.15 -0.61 10.28
C PRO A 40 2.99 -0.01 11.10
N SER A 41 3.27 0.55 12.27
CA SER A 41 2.26 1.20 13.12
C SER A 41 1.70 2.51 12.55
N ASP A 42 2.39 3.17 11.61
CA ASP A 42 1.90 4.36 10.89
C ASP A 42 0.59 4.08 10.13
N TRP A 43 0.34 2.81 9.82
CA TRP A 43 -0.86 2.33 9.13
C TRP A 43 -2.01 1.94 10.07
N SER A 44 -1.93 2.23 11.37
CA SER A 44 -2.97 1.85 12.34
C SER A 44 -4.39 2.22 11.89
N ALA A 45 -4.61 3.47 11.47
CA ALA A 45 -5.92 3.93 11.01
C ALA A 45 -6.42 3.19 9.75
N THR A 46 -5.55 2.94 8.77
CA THR A 46 -5.91 2.18 7.55
C THR A 46 -6.15 0.71 7.86
N TYR A 47 -5.34 0.13 8.75
CA TYR A 47 -5.47 -1.23 9.24
C TYR A 47 -6.83 -1.44 9.94
N ASP A 48 -7.19 -0.55 10.88
CA ASP A 48 -8.49 -0.60 11.56
C ASP A 48 -9.65 -0.38 10.58
N GLY A 49 -9.47 0.51 9.59
CA GLY A 49 -10.43 0.71 8.51
C GLY A 49 -10.65 -0.55 7.66
N LEU A 50 -9.60 -1.30 7.34
CA LEU A 50 -9.70 -2.58 6.64
C LEU A 50 -10.44 -3.62 7.48
N LEU A 51 -10.09 -3.74 8.77
CA LEU A 51 -10.80 -4.64 9.68
C LEU A 51 -12.30 -4.31 9.75
N SER A 52 -12.65 -3.02 9.77
CA SER A 52 -14.05 -2.57 9.75
C SER A 52 -14.79 -2.89 8.45
N ARG A 53 -14.06 -3.09 7.34
CA ARG A 53 -14.58 -3.55 6.05
C ARG A 53 -14.58 -5.08 5.91
N GLY A 54 -14.28 -5.82 6.98
CA GLY A 54 -14.36 -7.28 7.00
C GLY A 54 -13.08 -8.01 6.57
N TYR A 55 -11.97 -7.29 6.38
CA TYR A 55 -10.66 -7.94 6.23
C TYR A 55 -10.25 -8.58 7.55
N SER A 56 -9.63 -9.77 7.48
CA SER A 56 -8.93 -10.36 8.61
C SER A 56 -7.50 -9.82 8.71
N SER A 57 -6.92 -9.87 9.92
CA SER A 57 -5.54 -9.42 10.14
C SER A 57 -4.51 -10.18 9.28
N SER A 58 -4.76 -11.45 8.96
CA SER A 58 -3.92 -12.27 8.07
C SER A 58 -3.95 -11.83 6.61
N GLN A 59 -4.91 -10.98 6.22
CA GLN A 59 -5.00 -10.42 4.86
C GLN A 59 -4.30 -9.07 4.74
N ILE A 60 -3.74 -8.53 5.83
CA ILE A 60 -3.15 -7.18 5.86
C ILE A 60 -1.66 -7.26 6.22
N PHE A 61 -0.81 -6.96 5.25
CA PHE A 61 0.63 -7.07 5.34
C PHE A 61 1.26 -5.69 5.52
N ARG A 62 2.12 -5.52 6.52
CA ARG A 62 2.76 -4.24 6.84
C ARG A 62 4.27 -4.42 6.99
N PRO A 63 5.04 -4.49 5.88
CA PRO A 63 6.48 -4.71 5.96
C PRO A 63 7.17 -3.60 6.74
N SER A 64 8.13 -3.97 7.59
CA SER A 64 9.05 -3.03 8.23
C SER A 64 10.36 -3.00 7.44
N TRP A 65 10.71 -1.86 6.87
CA TRP A 65 11.90 -1.71 6.02
C TRP A 65 12.73 -0.49 6.39
N GLY A 66 14.01 -0.52 5.99
CA GLY A 66 14.96 0.58 6.14
C GLY A 66 15.31 0.94 7.58
N SER A 67 16.25 1.88 7.71
CA SER A 67 16.59 2.52 8.98
C SER A 67 15.42 3.38 9.49
N LYS A 68 15.12 3.26 10.78
CA LYS A 68 14.12 4.08 11.48
C LYS A 68 14.69 5.39 12.02
N SER A 69 16.01 5.50 12.09
CA SER A 69 16.71 6.63 12.70
C SER A 69 17.54 7.44 11.71
N CYS A 70 17.81 6.92 10.51
CA CYS A 70 18.58 7.60 9.50
C CYS A 70 17.79 7.77 8.19
N ALA A 71 17.04 8.87 8.11
CA ALA A 71 16.28 9.20 6.91
C ALA A 71 17.16 9.34 5.67
N SER A 72 18.41 9.81 5.82
CA SER A 72 19.37 10.02 4.73
C SER A 72 20.08 8.74 4.26
N CYS A 73 19.94 7.64 4.99
CA CYS A 73 20.60 6.36 4.67
C CYS A 73 19.75 5.49 3.74
N ASN A 74 18.42 5.61 3.85
CA ASN A 74 17.49 4.76 3.13
C ASN A 74 17.42 5.12 1.65
N ASN A 75 17.42 4.12 0.77
CA ASN A 75 17.20 4.27 -0.65
C ASN A 75 16.46 3.04 -1.22
N HIS A 76 16.44 2.87 -2.55
CA HIS A 76 15.75 1.76 -3.23
C HIS A 76 16.69 0.63 -3.64
N ALA A 77 17.78 0.41 -2.89
CA ALA A 77 18.76 -0.64 -3.16
C ALA A 77 19.22 -1.32 -1.87
N GLY A 78 19.31 -2.65 -1.89
CA GLY A 78 19.87 -3.42 -0.78
C GLY A 78 18.84 -3.88 0.25
N SER A 79 19.06 -3.55 1.51
CA SER A 79 18.32 -4.15 2.64
C SER A 79 16.84 -3.76 2.69
N GLU A 80 16.52 -2.59 2.16
CA GLU A 80 15.22 -1.95 2.10
C GLU A 80 14.25 -2.75 1.21
N GLU A 81 14.78 -3.45 0.21
CA GLU A 81 13.99 -4.18 -0.78
C GLU A 81 13.33 -5.42 -0.20
N THR A 82 14.08 -6.17 0.63
CA THR A 82 13.71 -7.53 1.02
C THR A 82 12.40 -7.61 1.82
N PRO A 83 12.16 -6.76 2.83
CA PRO A 83 10.90 -6.80 3.58
C PRO A 83 9.68 -6.54 2.70
N VAL A 84 9.77 -5.55 1.79
CA VAL A 84 8.66 -5.18 0.90
C VAL A 84 8.42 -6.27 -0.15
N ARG A 85 9.48 -6.81 -0.74
CA ARG A 85 9.41 -7.94 -1.68
C ARG A 85 8.73 -9.15 -1.05
N ASN A 86 9.17 -9.53 0.15
CA ASN A 86 8.61 -10.70 0.85
C ASN A 86 7.14 -10.49 1.20
N ALA A 87 6.75 -9.29 1.65
CA ALA A 87 5.35 -8.99 1.95
C ALA A 87 4.46 -9.10 0.71
N ILE A 88 4.89 -8.56 -0.44
CA ILE A 88 4.14 -8.68 -1.70
C ILE A 88 4.03 -10.14 -2.14
N SER A 89 5.13 -10.89 -2.16
CA SER A 89 5.11 -12.31 -2.56
C SER A 89 4.24 -13.16 -1.63
N THR A 90 4.31 -12.91 -0.31
CA THR A 90 3.50 -13.65 0.67
C THR A 90 2.03 -13.30 0.54
N ALA A 91 1.69 -12.02 0.39
CA ALA A 91 0.33 -11.55 0.20
C ALA A 91 -0.31 -12.17 -1.04
N ILE A 92 0.42 -12.25 -2.16
CA ILE A 92 -0.06 -12.92 -3.37
C ILE A 92 -0.28 -14.41 -3.12
N GLY A 93 0.69 -15.10 -2.49
CA GLY A 93 0.61 -16.54 -2.24
C GLY A 93 -0.49 -16.95 -1.25
N GLN A 94 -0.85 -16.06 -0.32
CA GLN A 94 -1.93 -16.28 0.65
C GLN A 94 -3.28 -15.70 0.19
N SER A 95 -3.31 -14.98 -0.93
CA SER A 95 -4.55 -14.38 -1.42
C SER A 95 -5.39 -15.44 -2.11
N CYS A 96 -6.65 -15.59 -1.68
CA CYS A 96 -7.58 -16.54 -2.28
C CYS A 96 -8.00 -16.14 -3.70
N THR A 97 -7.90 -14.85 -4.06
CA THR A 97 -8.14 -14.36 -5.43
C THR A 97 -6.91 -14.53 -6.33
N GLY A 98 -5.74 -14.80 -5.72
CA GLY A 98 -4.44 -14.78 -6.38
C GLY A 98 -3.97 -13.38 -6.77
N LYS A 99 -4.60 -12.32 -6.27
CA LYS A 99 -4.24 -10.91 -6.47
C LYS A 99 -4.08 -10.17 -5.15
N VAL A 100 -3.46 -8.99 -5.21
CA VAL A 100 -3.25 -8.10 -4.07
C VAL A 100 -3.55 -6.65 -4.42
N ASP A 101 -3.89 -5.89 -3.40
CA ASP A 101 -3.86 -4.44 -3.43
C ASP A 101 -2.65 -3.91 -2.67
N VAL A 102 -2.09 -2.81 -3.14
CA VAL A 102 -0.89 -2.20 -2.53
C VAL A 102 -1.13 -0.73 -2.27
N ILE A 103 -0.92 -0.31 -1.02
CA ILE A 103 -0.94 1.10 -0.62
C ILE A 103 0.46 1.48 -0.14
N GLY A 104 1.06 2.48 -0.77
CA GLY A 104 2.33 3.05 -0.35
C GLY A 104 2.16 4.47 0.19
N HIS A 105 2.98 4.86 1.15
CA HIS A 105 3.10 6.26 1.58
C HIS A 105 4.53 6.77 1.37
N SER A 106 4.68 8.02 0.93
CA SER A 106 5.97 8.68 0.79
C SER A 106 6.96 7.84 -0.06
N MET A 107 8.18 7.61 0.41
CA MET A 107 9.16 6.72 -0.21
C MET A 107 8.69 5.26 -0.37
N GLY A 108 7.76 4.81 0.48
CA GLY A 108 7.13 3.49 0.37
C GLY A 108 6.37 3.29 -0.94
N VAL A 109 5.87 4.38 -1.56
CA VAL A 109 5.23 4.33 -2.90
C VAL A 109 6.21 3.82 -3.95
N THR A 110 7.36 4.47 -4.05
CA THR A 110 8.36 4.15 -5.08
C THR A 110 9.06 2.83 -4.79
N LEU A 111 9.24 2.47 -3.51
CA LEU A 111 9.77 1.17 -3.11
C LEU A 111 8.81 0.02 -3.44
N ALA A 112 7.53 0.15 -3.12
CA ALA A 112 6.53 -0.86 -3.47
C ALA A 112 6.45 -1.06 -5.00
N ALA A 113 6.37 0.04 -5.75
CA ALA A 113 6.34 0.02 -7.21
C ALA A 113 7.58 -0.68 -7.81
N GLN A 114 8.78 -0.39 -7.28
CA GLN A 114 10.00 -1.07 -7.69
C GLN A 114 9.93 -2.58 -7.45
N GLN A 115 9.49 -3.01 -6.27
CA GLN A 115 9.45 -4.43 -5.93
C GLN A 115 8.41 -5.20 -6.74
N ILE A 116 7.26 -4.59 -7.07
CA ILE A 116 6.28 -5.19 -7.98
C ILE A 116 6.92 -5.47 -9.35
N ILE A 117 7.68 -4.51 -9.89
CA ILE A 117 8.33 -4.65 -11.19
C ILE A 117 9.46 -5.69 -11.13
N LYS A 118 10.31 -5.64 -10.10
CA LYS A 118 11.42 -6.60 -9.92
C LYS A 118 10.92 -8.04 -9.74
N LEU A 119 9.77 -8.23 -9.10
CA LEU A 119 9.12 -9.53 -8.95
C LEU A 119 8.43 -10.02 -10.23
N GLY A 120 8.13 -9.15 -11.19
CA GLY A 120 7.37 -9.51 -12.39
C GLY A 120 5.90 -9.82 -12.11
N VAL A 121 5.31 -9.21 -11.07
CA VAL A 121 3.95 -9.53 -10.58
C VAL A 121 2.94 -8.40 -10.85
N GLN A 122 3.21 -7.52 -11.81
CA GLN A 122 2.34 -6.40 -12.18
C GLN A 122 0.88 -6.84 -12.46
N ASN A 123 0.71 -8.01 -13.08
CA ASN A 123 -0.59 -8.60 -13.40
C ASN A 123 -1.30 -9.24 -12.20
N LYS A 124 -0.64 -9.31 -11.03
CA LYS A 124 -1.17 -9.77 -9.76
C LYS A 124 -1.54 -8.63 -8.81
N VAL A 125 -1.23 -7.39 -9.17
CA VAL A 125 -1.63 -6.21 -8.41
C VAL A 125 -2.89 -5.63 -9.03
N ASP A 126 -4.02 -5.69 -8.31
CA ASP A 126 -5.29 -5.16 -8.79
C ASP A 126 -5.31 -3.63 -8.64
N ALA A 127 -5.27 -3.12 -7.41
CA ALA A 127 -5.07 -1.71 -7.12
C ALA A 127 -3.67 -1.39 -6.58
N PHE A 128 -3.14 -0.25 -7.03
CA PHE A 128 -2.00 0.41 -6.43
C PHE A 128 -2.37 1.85 -6.07
N VAL A 129 -2.29 2.19 -4.78
CA VAL A 129 -2.60 3.53 -4.26
C VAL A 129 -1.33 4.18 -3.71
N GLY A 130 -0.84 5.20 -4.39
CA GLY A 130 0.30 5.99 -3.92
C GLY A 130 -0.13 7.23 -3.15
N ILE A 131 0.25 7.35 -1.88
CA ILE A 131 -0.06 8.51 -1.03
C ILE A 131 1.20 9.34 -0.84
N ALA A 132 1.18 10.60 -1.26
CA ALA A 132 2.31 11.53 -1.08
C ALA A 132 3.65 11.00 -1.62
N GLY A 133 3.62 10.16 -2.66
CA GLY A 133 4.82 9.56 -3.23
C GLY A 133 5.73 10.58 -3.91
N ALA A 134 7.04 10.34 -3.90
CA ALA A 134 8.00 11.14 -4.65
C ALA A 134 8.27 10.53 -6.04
N TYR A 135 7.21 10.18 -6.77
CA TYR A 135 7.31 9.36 -7.99
C TYR A 135 8.08 10.04 -9.13
N ARG A 136 8.18 11.37 -9.11
CA ARG A 136 9.00 12.17 -10.04
C ARG A 136 10.23 12.80 -9.39
N GLY A 137 10.49 12.46 -8.12
CA GLY A 137 11.57 13.01 -7.33
C GLY A 137 11.19 14.29 -6.59
N LEU A 138 12.13 14.76 -5.78
CA LEU A 138 11.98 15.91 -4.90
C LEU A 138 13.08 16.91 -5.18
N TRP A 139 12.72 18.19 -5.33
CA TRP A 139 13.69 19.25 -5.54
C TRP A 139 14.61 19.49 -4.34
N ASN A 140 14.14 19.19 -3.12
CA ASN A 140 15.01 19.22 -1.93
C ASN A 140 16.07 18.11 -1.92
N CYS A 141 15.94 17.11 -2.81
CA CYS A 141 16.97 16.12 -3.10
C CYS A 141 17.88 16.51 -4.30
N GLY A 142 17.68 17.71 -4.88
CA GLY A 142 18.45 18.15 -6.05
C GLY A 142 18.02 17.49 -7.36
N VAL A 143 18.88 17.63 -8.37
CA VAL A 143 18.70 17.06 -9.70
C VAL A 143 19.91 16.19 -9.99
N TYR A 144 19.75 14.88 -10.15
CA TYR A 144 20.87 13.99 -10.32
C TYR A 144 21.75 14.38 -11.54
N PRO A 145 23.10 14.40 -11.41
CA PRO A 145 23.91 14.09 -10.22
C PRO A 145 24.24 15.30 -9.31
N TYR A 146 23.63 16.47 -9.54
CA TYR A 146 23.90 17.72 -8.83
C TYR A 146 23.05 17.90 -7.56
N ASN A 147 23.67 18.38 -6.49
CA ASN A 147 23.03 18.60 -5.17
C ASN A 147 22.45 17.32 -4.55
N VAL A 148 23.16 16.20 -4.76
CA VAL A 148 22.83 14.88 -4.22
C VAL A 148 23.76 14.59 -3.02
N TYR A 149 23.26 14.82 -1.81
CA TYR A 149 24.10 14.82 -0.60
C TYR A 149 24.13 13.50 0.18
N ASN A 150 23.19 12.58 -0.12
CA ASN A 150 23.03 11.35 0.65
C ASN A 150 22.37 10.24 -0.18
N SER A 151 22.29 9.05 0.41
CA SER A 151 21.74 7.84 -0.21
C SER A 151 20.30 8.02 -0.68
N THR A 152 19.47 8.69 0.13
CA THR A 152 18.05 8.95 -0.15
C THR A 152 17.82 9.84 -1.35
N CYS A 153 18.75 10.74 -1.65
CA CYS A 153 18.74 11.57 -2.85
C CYS A 153 19.61 10.98 -3.96
N GLY A 154 20.27 9.85 -3.71
CA GLY A 154 21.28 9.21 -4.54
C GLY A 154 20.77 8.66 -5.87
N ARG A 155 21.64 7.88 -6.52
CA ARG A 155 21.33 7.14 -7.76
C ARG A 155 20.06 6.30 -7.64
N ASP A 156 19.92 5.60 -6.51
CA ASP A 156 18.77 4.77 -6.16
C ASP A 156 17.77 5.51 -5.25
N GLY A 157 17.79 6.85 -5.31
CA GLY A 157 17.07 7.76 -4.45
C GLY A 157 16.05 8.63 -5.17
N LEU A 158 15.64 9.72 -4.52
CA LEU A 158 14.52 10.59 -4.87
C LEU A 158 14.95 11.95 -5.44
N SER A 159 16.21 12.14 -5.84
CA SER A 159 16.56 13.32 -6.63
C SER A 159 15.80 13.34 -7.95
N VAL A 160 15.46 14.53 -8.43
CA VAL A 160 14.85 14.67 -9.76
C VAL A 160 15.79 14.06 -10.80
N SER A 161 15.26 13.22 -11.69
CA SER A 161 16.02 12.49 -12.70
C SER A 161 17.09 11.54 -12.13
N SER A 162 16.89 11.01 -10.92
CA SER A 162 17.72 9.88 -10.46
C SER A 162 17.56 8.69 -11.41
N PRO A 163 18.63 7.91 -11.68
CA PRO A 163 18.54 6.73 -12.54
C PRO A 163 17.46 5.74 -12.11
N PHE A 164 17.19 5.63 -10.81
CA PHE A 164 16.08 4.82 -10.30
C PHE A 164 14.70 5.36 -10.73
N LEU A 165 14.43 6.66 -10.56
CA LEU A 165 13.14 7.23 -10.91
C LEU A 165 12.92 7.27 -12.42
N ASP A 166 13.97 7.54 -13.20
CA ASP A 166 13.92 7.46 -14.65
C ASP A 166 13.65 6.02 -15.12
N TRP A 167 14.24 5.02 -14.46
CA TRP A 167 13.92 3.62 -14.72
C TRP A 167 12.47 3.28 -14.34
N LEU A 168 11.96 3.80 -13.22
CA LEU A 168 10.62 3.49 -12.72
C LEU A 168 9.52 4.11 -13.59
N TYR A 169 9.78 5.29 -14.16
CA TYR A 169 8.79 6.09 -14.85
C TYR A 169 8.09 5.36 -16.00
N GLY A 170 6.75 5.44 -16.04
CA GLY A 170 5.93 4.90 -17.12
C GLY A 170 5.79 3.38 -17.14
N ARG A 171 6.45 2.65 -16.23
CA ARG A 171 6.28 1.20 -16.14
C ARG A 171 4.92 0.85 -15.52
N THR A 172 4.24 -0.13 -16.08
CA THR A 172 3.03 -0.71 -15.48
C THR A 172 3.37 -1.31 -14.13
N ILE A 173 2.54 -1.03 -13.12
CA ILE A 173 2.69 -1.57 -11.76
C ILE A 173 1.44 -2.27 -11.23
N ALA A 174 0.27 -1.99 -11.79
CA ALA A 174 -0.99 -2.60 -11.39
C ALA A 174 -2.05 -2.44 -12.48
N SER A 175 -3.17 -3.14 -12.33
CA SER A 175 -4.35 -3.01 -13.21
C SER A 175 -5.04 -1.64 -13.03
N ARG A 176 -5.03 -1.12 -11.81
CA ARG A 176 -5.62 0.15 -11.41
C ARG A 176 -4.61 0.92 -10.57
N VAL A 177 -4.23 2.10 -11.00
CA VAL A 177 -3.24 2.92 -10.31
C VAL A 177 -3.88 4.24 -9.90
N TYR A 178 -3.66 4.67 -8.66
CA TYR A 178 -4.23 5.89 -8.11
C TYR A 178 -3.17 6.67 -7.34
N SER A 179 -3.29 8.00 -7.31
CA SER A 179 -2.53 8.84 -6.40
C SER A 179 -3.41 9.67 -5.48
N ILE A 180 -2.95 9.85 -4.25
CA ILE A 180 -3.51 10.78 -3.27
C ILE A 180 -2.40 11.78 -2.94
N LYS A 181 -2.66 13.07 -3.15
CA LYS A 181 -1.65 14.13 -3.09
C LYS A 181 -2.16 15.41 -2.41
N SER A 182 -1.24 16.33 -2.12
CA SER A 182 -1.54 17.62 -1.52
C SER A 182 -0.62 18.69 -2.08
N TRP A 183 -1.20 19.86 -2.38
CA TRP A 183 -0.46 21.03 -2.81
C TRP A 183 0.16 21.81 -1.65
N VAL A 184 -0.13 21.42 -0.41
CA VAL A 184 0.46 21.98 0.82
C VAL A 184 1.33 20.95 1.55
N ASP A 185 1.72 19.88 0.86
CA ASP A 185 2.61 18.84 1.41
C ASP A 185 3.99 19.44 1.71
N GLN A 186 4.34 19.54 2.99
CA GLN A 186 5.59 20.18 3.44
C GLN A 186 6.86 19.40 3.06
N ILE A 187 6.75 18.16 2.59
CA ILE A 187 7.88 17.34 2.14
C ILE A 187 7.95 17.34 0.62
N VAL A 188 6.86 16.95 -0.06
CA VAL A 188 6.80 16.87 -1.52
C VAL A 188 6.95 18.25 -2.16
N CYS A 189 6.41 19.28 -1.50
CA CYS A 189 6.48 20.68 -1.93
C CYS A 189 7.56 21.48 -1.16
N GLY A 190 8.45 20.83 -0.41
CA GLY A 190 9.34 21.49 0.55
C GLY A 190 10.32 22.52 -0.04
N SER A 191 10.48 22.56 -1.37
CA SER A 191 11.24 23.58 -2.10
C SER A 191 10.42 24.79 -2.55
N GLY A 192 9.13 24.86 -2.19
CA GLY A 192 8.16 25.83 -2.69
C GLY A 192 7.40 25.38 -3.94
N THR A 193 7.71 24.20 -4.49
CA THR A 193 6.96 23.60 -5.60
C THR A 193 6.80 22.09 -5.42
N CYS A 194 5.61 21.59 -5.72
CA CYS A 194 5.31 20.16 -5.77
C CYS A 194 5.52 19.56 -7.18
N ARG A 195 5.86 20.39 -8.18
CA ARG A 195 5.88 19.99 -9.59
C ARG A 195 7.27 19.65 -10.07
N VAL A 196 7.38 18.55 -10.82
CA VAL A 196 8.56 18.18 -11.61
C VAL A 196 8.09 18.01 -13.06
N GLY A 197 8.67 18.77 -13.99
CA GLY A 197 8.22 18.77 -15.39
C GLY A 197 6.76 19.20 -15.56
N GLY A 198 6.28 20.14 -14.74
CA GLY A 198 4.89 20.64 -14.76
C GLY A 198 3.85 19.70 -14.12
N VAL A 199 4.22 18.48 -13.75
CA VAL A 199 3.32 17.48 -13.14
C VAL A 199 3.63 17.36 -11.65
N HIS A 200 2.60 17.15 -10.82
CA HIS A 200 2.82 16.97 -9.38
C HIS A 200 3.65 15.71 -9.11
N SER A 201 4.65 15.77 -8.23
CA SER A 201 5.61 14.68 -8.01
C SER A 201 4.97 13.36 -7.56
N SER A 202 3.90 13.44 -6.77
CA SER A 202 3.09 12.28 -6.36
C SER A 202 2.15 11.69 -7.40
N GLN A 203 2.06 12.26 -8.61
CA GLN A 203 1.29 11.62 -9.68
C GLN A 203 2.07 10.50 -10.32
N ILE A 204 1.40 9.35 -10.46
CA ILE A 204 1.98 8.16 -11.05
C ILE A 204 1.63 8.14 -12.54
N ALA A 205 2.60 7.83 -13.39
CA ALA A 205 2.37 7.72 -14.82
C ALA A 205 1.34 6.59 -15.09
N GLY A 206 0.33 6.88 -15.92
CA GLY A 206 -0.74 5.92 -16.22
C GLY A 206 -1.77 5.71 -15.10
N GLU A 207 -1.81 6.60 -14.09
CA GLU A 207 -2.85 6.55 -13.06
C GLU A 207 -4.26 6.72 -13.65
N ARG A 208 -5.22 5.94 -13.14
CA ARG A 208 -6.65 6.05 -13.49
C ARG A 208 -7.28 7.30 -12.91
N ALA A 209 -6.86 7.69 -11.71
CA ALA A 209 -7.33 8.91 -11.07
C ALA A 209 -6.31 9.43 -10.05
N THR A 210 -6.39 10.73 -9.79
CA THR A 210 -5.61 11.42 -8.77
C THR A 210 -6.55 12.23 -7.89
N TYR A 211 -6.31 12.20 -6.57
CA TYR A 211 -7.14 12.88 -5.59
C TYR A 211 -6.29 13.87 -4.81
N SER A 212 -6.78 15.10 -4.68
CA SER A 212 -6.09 16.17 -3.95
C SER A 212 -6.83 16.55 -2.68
N TYR A 213 -6.09 16.69 -1.59
CA TYR A 213 -6.59 17.18 -0.30
C TYR A 213 -5.67 18.27 0.24
N ASN A 214 -6.17 19.08 1.17
CA ASN A 214 -5.40 20.15 1.83
C ASN A 214 -4.82 19.67 3.17
N TYR A 215 -4.12 18.54 3.15
CA TYR A 215 -3.46 17.96 4.33
C TYR A 215 -1.95 17.96 4.15
N GLY A 216 -1.20 18.01 5.26
CA GLY A 216 0.25 17.80 5.22
C GLY A 216 0.62 16.36 4.83
N HIS A 217 1.92 16.12 4.65
CA HIS A 217 2.48 14.85 4.16
C HIS A 217 1.96 13.60 4.88
N PHE A 218 1.95 13.63 6.22
CA PHE A 218 1.47 12.54 7.06
C PHE A 218 -0.06 12.59 7.23
N GLY A 219 -0.66 13.77 7.19
CA GLY A 219 -2.11 13.94 7.24
C GLY A 219 -2.82 13.32 6.04
N LEU A 220 -2.18 13.29 4.86
CA LEU A 220 -2.71 12.54 3.72
C LEU A 220 -2.86 11.05 4.04
N GLN A 221 -1.88 10.44 4.70
CA GLN A 221 -1.95 9.03 5.09
C GLN A 221 -3.03 8.81 6.17
N GLN A 222 -3.09 9.67 7.19
CA GLN A 222 -3.97 9.45 8.34
C GLN A 222 -5.43 9.84 8.09
N TYR A 223 -5.69 10.87 7.28
CA TYR A 223 -7.02 11.49 7.17
C TYR A 223 -7.76 11.11 5.89
N THR A 224 -7.15 10.35 4.98
CA THR A 224 -7.82 9.89 3.76
C THR A 224 -8.15 8.40 3.79
N VAL A 225 -8.25 7.77 4.98
CA VAL A 225 -8.50 6.32 5.11
C VAL A 225 -9.73 5.87 4.32
N SER A 226 -10.86 6.59 4.40
CA SER A 226 -12.04 6.23 3.60
C SER A 226 -11.70 6.16 2.10
N ARG A 227 -11.02 7.20 1.58
CA ARG A 227 -10.60 7.24 0.17
C ARG A 227 -9.64 6.12 -0.18
N GLN A 228 -8.69 5.79 0.69
CA GLN A 228 -7.73 4.70 0.44
C GLN A 228 -8.46 3.38 0.22
N LEU A 229 -9.45 3.10 1.06
CA LEU A 229 -10.19 1.85 1.06
C LEU A 229 -11.28 1.79 -0.01
N ASP A 230 -11.84 2.92 -0.43
CA ASP A 230 -12.77 3.00 -1.58
C ASP A 230 -12.07 2.75 -2.94
N LEU A 231 -10.74 2.70 -2.96
CA LEU A 231 -9.95 2.46 -4.16
C LEU A 231 -9.47 1.00 -4.28
N LEU A 232 -9.69 0.19 -3.25
CA LEU A 232 -9.43 -1.25 -3.25
C LEU A 232 -10.59 -2.00 -3.90
#